data_AF-A0A133VQI5-F1
#
_entry.id   AF-A0A133VQI5-F1
#
_cell.length_a   1.000
_cell.length_b   1.000
_cell.length_c   1.000
_cell.angle_alpha   90.00
_cell.angle_beta   90.00
_cell.angle_gamma   90.00
#
_symmetry.space_group_name_H-M   'P 1'
#
loop_
_entity.id
_entity.type
_entity.pdbx_description
1 polymer ?
#
loop_
_entity_poly.entity_id
_entity_poly.type
_entity_poly.pdbx_seq_one_letter_code
_entity_poly.pdbx_strand_id
1 'polypeptide(L)'
;MTDYGIKVSQSGEDVKTASDSKLMFSSSILTNPVKEVVSISMASSPYTYSHGLSFAPKAWIFYDEGTYWKRVPFELAVGLYIYDMDYEIDATDITIRADSGLLTATLRLIVFTREVTD
;
A
#
# COMPACT_ATOMS: atom_id res chain seq x y z
N MET A 1 5.33 7.90 -27.74
CA MET A 1 6.03 8.82 -26.82
C MET A 1 7.38 8.20 -26.52
N THR A 2 8.41 9.01 -26.32
CA THR A 2 9.74 8.52 -25.92
C THR A 2 9.76 8.45 -24.40
N ASP A 3 10.03 7.27 -23.85
CA ASP A 3 10.13 7.09 -22.40
C ASP A 3 11.46 7.67 -21.91
N TYR A 4 11.39 8.64 -21.01
CA TYR A 4 12.56 9.25 -20.38
C TYR A 4 12.72 8.71 -18.95
N GLY A 5 13.97 8.54 -18.50
CA GLY A 5 14.25 8.01 -17.17
C GLY A 5 15.68 8.28 -16.73
N ILE A 6 15.92 8.13 -15.42
CA ILE A 6 17.23 8.28 -14.77
C ILE A 6 17.64 6.93 -14.19
N LYS A 7 18.94 6.62 -14.28
CA LYS A 7 19.61 5.51 -13.61
C LYS A 7 20.87 6.02 -12.92
N VAL A 8 21.15 5.52 -11.72
CA VAL A 8 22.35 5.81 -10.94
C VAL A 8 22.89 4.48 -10.43
N SER A 9 24.11 4.13 -10.85
CA SER A 9 24.81 2.93 -10.37
C SER A 9 25.61 3.22 -9.10
N GLN A 10 25.97 2.17 -8.38
CA GLN A 10 26.96 2.24 -7.29
C GLN A 10 28.34 2.63 -7.85
N SER A 11 29.22 3.17 -6.99
CA SER A 11 30.59 3.50 -7.37
C SER A 11 31.33 2.28 -7.93
N GLY A 12 32.00 2.43 -9.07
CA GLY A 12 32.74 1.37 -9.75
C GLY A 12 31.92 0.53 -10.74
N GLU A 13 30.62 0.77 -10.85
CA GLU A 13 29.72 0.04 -11.76
C GLU A 13 29.31 0.93 -12.95
N ASP A 14 29.38 0.41 -14.18
CA ASP A 14 28.86 1.11 -15.37
C ASP A 14 27.33 1.04 -15.40
N VAL A 15 26.68 2.21 -15.38
CA VAL A 15 25.22 2.33 -15.39
C VAL A 15 24.53 1.65 -16.58
N LYS A 16 25.24 1.43 -17.70
CA LYS A 16 24.69 0.78 -18.89
C LYS A 16 24.62 -0.74 -18.78
N THR A 17 25.48 -1.34 -17.95
CA THR A 17 25.64 -2.81 -17.84
C THR A 17 25.39 -3.34 -16.44
N ALA A 18 25.31 -2.46 -15.43
CA ALA A 18 25.02 -2.83 -14.06
C ALA A 18 23.66 -3.56 -13.97
N SER A 19 23.64 -4.69 -13.25
CA SER A 19 22.38 -5.34 -12.88
C SER A 19 21.56 -4.46 -11.95
N ASP A 20 20.25 -4.64 -11.90
CA ASP A 20 19.36 -3.82 -11.05
C ASP A 20 19.77 -3.80 -9.56
N SER A 21 20.34 -4.90 -9.05
CA SER A 21 20.86 -5.00 -7.67
C SER A 21 22.08 -4.11 -7.37
N LYS A 22 22.71 -3.54 -8.40
CA LYS A 22 23.86 -2.63 -8.35
C LYS A 22 23.48 -1.19 -8.70
N LEU A 23 22.21 -0.94 -9.01
CA LEU A 23 21.67 0.39 -9.18
C LEU A 23 21.26 0.94 -7.82
N MET A 24 21.72 2.15 -7.49
CA MET A 24 21.23 2.90 -6.34
C MET A 24 19.84 3.49 -6.60
N PHE A 25 19.60 3.87 -7.84
CA PHE A 25 18.32 4.39 -8.30
C PHE A 25 18.12 3.98 -9.75
N SER A 26 16.91 3.58 -10.09
CA SER A 26 16.50 3.44 -11.47
C SER A 26 15.02 3.75 -11.57
N SER A 27 14.67 4.66 -12.47
CA SER A 27 13.30 4.88 -12.91
C SER A 27 12.64 3.62 -13.49
N SER A 28 13.43 2.63 -13.92
CA SER A 28 12.90 1.33 -14.39
C SER A 28 12.62 0.33 -13.26
N ILE A 29 13.14 0.57 -12.05
CA ILE A 29 12.81 -0.28 -10.91
C ILE A 29 11.46 0.19 -10.39
N LEU A 30 10.47 -0.71 -10.46
CA LEU A 30 9.13 -0.48 -9.93
C LEU A 30 9.24 -0.23 -8.42
N THR A 31 9.21 1.04 -8.03
CA THR A 31 8.95 1.41 -6.65
C THR A 31 7.47 1.18 -6.34
N ASN A 32 7.10 1.17 -5.06
CA ASN A 32 5.69 1.30 -4.68
C ASN A 32 5.46 2.80 -4.36
N PRO A 33 5.29 3.69 -5.35
CA PRO A 33 4.95 5.08 -5.06
C PRO A 33 3.64 5.15 -4.29
N VAL A 34 3.58 6.06 -3.31
CA VAL A 34 2.35 6.33 -2.56
C VAL A 34 1.48 7.24 -3.41
N LYS A 35 0.28 6.76 -3.76
CA LYS A 35 -0.76 7.57 -4.41
C LYS A 35 -1.32 8.58 -3.41
N GLU A 36 -1.70 8.07 -2.24
CA GLU A 36 -2.37 8.86 -1.21
C GLU A 36 -2.28 8.20 0.16
N VAL A 37 -2.48 9.03 1.20
CA VAL A 37 -2.64 8.63 2.59
C VAL A 37 -3.95 9.21 3.10
N VAL A 38 -4.83 8.36 3.59
CA VAL A 38 -6.21 8.71 3.98
C VAL A 38 -6.44 8.34 5.43
N SER A 39 -7.04 9.25 6.18
CA SER A 39 -7.57 8.96 7.51
C SER A 39 -9.05 8.59 7.40
N ILE A 40 -9.43 7.42 7.89
CA ILE A 40 -10.80 6.90 7.85
C ILE A 40 -11.29 6.77 9.29
N SER A 41 -12.40 7.41 9.62
CA SER A 41 -13.13 7.10 10.86
C SER A 41 -14.09 5.96 10.55
N MET A 42 -13.79 4.76 11.05
CA MET A 42 -14.71 3.64 10.96
C MET A 42 -16.01 4.00 11.69
N ALA A 43 -17.14 3.72 11.05
CA ALA A 43 -18.48 3.87 11.64
C ALA A 43 -19.41 2.68 11.31
N SER A 44 -19.00 1.82 10.39
CA SER A 44 -19.76 0.67 9.88
C SER A 44 -18.83 -0.37 9.27
N SER A 45 -19.29 -1.62 9.19
CA SER A 45 -18.58 -2.73 8.55
C SER A 45 -19.56 -3.48 7.63
N PRO A 46 -19.22 -3.73 6.34
CA PRO A 46 -17.98 -3.30 5.68
C PRO A 46 -17.94 -1.77 5.45
N TYR A 47 -16.73 -1.21 5.42
CA TYR A 47 -16.44 0.13 4.92
C TYR A 47 -15.72 0.02 3.58
N THR A 48 -16.18 0.77 2.57
CA THR A 48 -15.59 0.74 1.22
C THR A 48 -14.94 2.08 0.90
N TYR A 49 -13.64 2.04 0.57
CA TYR A 49 -12.89 3.18 0.09
C TYR A 49 -12.62 3.05 -1.42
N SER A 50 -13.14 3.98 -2.22
CA SER A 50 -12.89 3.99 -3.66
C SER A 50 -11.57 4.67 -3.97
N HIS A 51 -10.61 3.91 -4.51
CA HIS A 51 -9.24 4.37 -4.70
C HIS A 51 -8.98 4.93 -6.10
N GLY A 52 -9.94 4.91 -7.04
CA GLY A 52 -9.84 5.60 -8.33
C GLY A 52 -8.67 5.17 -9.23
N LEU A 53 -8.15 3.96 -9.07
CA LEU A 53 -7.18 3.36 -9.99
C LEU A 53 -7.91 2.39 -10.93
N SER A 54 -7.26 1.97 -12.02
CA SER A 54 -7.81 0.99 -12.97
C SER A 54 -7.30 -0.44 -12.72
N PHE A 55 -6.66 -0.66 -11.57
CA PHE A 55 -6.04 -1.92 -11.17
C PHE A 55 -6.10 -2.05 -9.66
N ALA A 56 -6.01 -3.28 -9.14
CA ALA A 56 -5.95 -3.54 -7.71
C ALA A 56 -4.61 -3.07 -7.11
N PRO A 57 -4.59 -2.00 -6.28
CA PRO A 57 -3.36 -1.49 -5.72
C PRO A 57 -2.84 -2.37 -4.60
N LYS A 58 -1.55 -2.23 -4.30
CA LYS A 58 -1.08 -2.55 -2.95
C LYS A 58 -1.62 -1.47 -2.01
N ALA A 59 -2.08 -1.87 -0.83
CA ALA A 59 -2.43 -0.92 0.23
C ALA A 59 -1.88 -1.38 1.58
N TRP A 60 -1.62 -0.43 2.46
CA TRP A 60 -1.41 -0.69 3.88
C TRP A 60 -2.48 0.01 4.69
N ILE A 61 -3.15 -0.74 5.56
CA ILE A 61 -4.08 -0.18 6.52
C ILE A 61 -3.45 -0.33 7.90
N PHE A 62 -3.52 0.75 8.67
CA PHE A 62 -3.16 0.77 10.07
C PHE A 62 -4.36 1.27 10.86
N TYR A 63 -4.53 0.78 12.08
CA TYR A 63 -5.47 1.40 13.02
C TYR A 63 -4.71 1.99 14.19
N ASP A 64 -5.29 3.04 14.77
CA ASP A 64 -4.71 3.77 15.89
C ASP A 64 -5.04 3.08 17.22
N GLU A 65 -4.01 2.65 17.96
CA GLU A 65 -4.12 2.14 19.34
C GLU A 65 -3.86 3.26 20.37
N GLY A 66 -3.86 4.53 19.93
CA GLY A 66 -3.61 5.73 20.72
C GLY A 66 -2.13 6.03 20.97
N THR A 67 -1.28 5.01 21.10
CA THR A 67 0.18 5.17 21.33
C THR A 67 1.02 4.76 20.13
N TYR A 68 0.51 3.90 19.26
CA TYR A 68 1.18 3.46 18.04
C TYR A 68 0.14 3.03 17.00
N TRP A 69 0.60 2.94 15.76
CA TRP A 69 -0.18 2.44 14.64
C TRP A 69 0.07 0.94 14.46
N LYS A 70 -0.98 0.13 14.54
CA LYS A 70 -0.88 -1.30 14.30
C LYS A 70 -1.31 -1.63 12.88
N ARG A 71 -0.43 -2.28 12.12
CA ARG A 71 -0.72 -2.69 10.74
C ARG A 71 -1.75 -3.80 10.75
N VAL A 72 -2.80 -3.66 9.94
CA VAL A 72 -3.75 -4.74 9.66
C VAL A 72 -3.03 -5.79 8.82
N PRO A 73 -2.85 -7.02 9.31
CA PRO A 73 -2.27 -8.07 8.51
C PRO A 73 -3.18 -8.38 7.32
N PHE A 74 -2.57 -8.67 6.17
CA PHE A 74 -3.28 -9.35 5.09
C PHE A 74 -3.51 -10.78 5.56
N GLU A 75 -4.76 -11.26 5.58
CA GLU A 75 -5.16 -12.51 6.23
C GLU A 75 -4.22 -13.69 5.93
N LEU A 76 -3.82 -14.40 6.99
CA LEU A 76 -3.42 -15.81 6.93
C LEU A 76 -3.41 -16.39 8.35
N ALA A 77 -4.60 -16.67 8.88
CA ALA A 77 -4.72 -17.50 10.07
C ALA A 77 -4.90 -18.97 9.63
N VAL A 78 -3.80 -19.68 9.39
CA VAL A 78 -3.84 -21.14 9.57
C VAL A 78 -3.80 -21.38 11.07
N GLY A 79 -4.98 -21.31 11.70
CA GLY A 79 -5.26 -21.96 12.98
C GLY A 79 -5.09 -21.14 14.27
N LEU A 80 -4.48 -19.94 14.28
CA LEU A 80 -4.37 -19.14 15.49
C LEU A 80 -4.38 -17.63 15.15
N TYR A 81 -5.27 -16.89 15.81
CA TYR A 81 -5.58 -15.45 15.69
C TYR A 81 -6.64 -15.07 14.65
N ILE A 82 -7.87 -14.96 15.15
CA ILE A 82 -8.99 -14.21 14.58
C ILE A 82 -8.53 -12.74 14.65
N TYR A 83 -8.22 -12.12 13.53
CA TYR A 83 -7.96 -10.68 13.52
C TYR A 83 -9.32 -9.97 13.45
N ASP A 84 -9.56 -9.05 14.38
CA ASP A 84 -10.81 -8.27 14.48
C ASP A 84 -11.06 -7.35 13.26
N MET A 85 -10.15 -7.33 12.27
CA MET A 85 -10.26 -6.55 11.04
C MET A 85 -9.49 -7.21 9.89
N ASP A 86 -10.11 -7.25 8.71
CA ASP A 86 -9.58 -7.71 7.44
C ASP A 86 -9.80 -6.66 6.32
N TYR A 87 -9.25 -6.94 5.14
CA TYR A 87 -9.56 -6.15 3.96
C TYR A 87 -9.38 -6.93 2.65
N GLU A 88 -10.22 -6.58 1.68
CA GLU A 88 -10.19 -7.05 0.30
C GLU A 88 -9.88 -5.86 -0.61
N ILE A 89 -9.13 -6.10 -1.68
CA ILE A 89 -8.79 -5.05 -2.67
C ILE A 89 -9.11 -5.58 -4.05
N ASP A 90 -9.90 -4.82 -4.80
CA ASP A 90 -10.14 -5.07 -6.22
C ASP A 90 -9.69 -3.87 -7.07
N ALA A 91 -10.10 -3.84 -8.35
CA ALA A 91 -9.66 -2.82 -9.28
C ALA A 91 -10.25 -1.43 -9.02
N THR A 92 -11.30 -1.31 -8.21
CA THR A 92 -11.99 -0.04 -7.94
C THR A 92 -11.91 0.37 -6.48
N ASP A 93 -11.96 -0.60 -5.57
CA ASP A 93 -12.22 -0.33 -4.16
C ASP A 93 -11.35 -1.18 -3.21
N ILE A 94 -11.15 -0.62 -2.02
CA ILE A 94 -10.62 -1.31 -0.84
C ILE A 94 -11.79 -1.48 0.12
N THR A 95 -12.18 -2.72 0.39
CA THR A 95 -13.26 -3.05 1.32
C THR A 95 -12.66 -3.54 2.64
N ILE A 96 -12.93 -2.84 3.72
CA ILE A 96 -12.43 -3.12 5.07
C ILE A 96 -13.58 -3.69 5.89
N ARG A 97 -13.38 -4.85 6.53
CA ARG A 97 -14.35 -5.39 7.49
C ARG A 97 -13.71 -5.40 8.85
N ALA A 98 -14.48 -5.01 9.85
CA ALA A 98 -14.05 -5.10 11.24
C ALA A 98 -15.20 -5.55 12.14
N ASP A 99 -14.85 -6.11 13.28
CA ASP A 99 -15.77 -6.47 14.34
C ASP A 99 -16.36 -5.22 15.01
N SER A 100 -17.51 -5.40 15.67
CA SER A 100 -18.28 -4.30 16.27
C SER A 100 -17.49 -3.45 17.26
N GLY A 101 -16.48 -4.04 17.93
CA GLY A 101 -15.61 -3.33 18.87
C GLY A 101 -14.64 -2.33 18.24
N LEU A 102 -14.43 -2.40 16.92
CA LEU A 102 -13.53 -1.54 16.16
C LEU A 102 -14.26 -0.52 15.27
N LEU A 103 -15.60 -0.45 15.34
CA LEU A 103 -16.42 0.49 14.57
C LEU A 103 -16.31 1.96 15.03
N THR A 104 -15.36 2.26 15.92
CA THR A 104 -14.99 3.63 16.31
C THR A 104 -13.51 3.90 16.09
N ALA A 105 -12.78 2.96 15.49
CA ALA A 105 -11.35 3.09 15.25
C ALA A 105 -11.08 4.16 14.18
N THR A 106 -9.97 4.88 14.35
CA THR A 106 -9.41 5.70 13.27
C THR A 106 -8.37 4.86 12.53
N LEU A 107 -8.57 4.69 11.22
CA LEU A 107 -7.65 3.99 10.35
C LEU A 107 -6.81 4.99 9.55
N ARG A 108 -5.59 4.59 9.23
CA ARG A 108 -4.73 5.21 8.22
C ARG A 108 -4.54 4.23 7.07
N LEU A 109 -5.09 4.59 5.92
CA LEU A 109 -4.95 3.86 4.67
C LEU A 109 -3.85 4.52 3.83
N ILE A 110 -2.90 3.72 3.35
CA ILE A 110 -1.86 4.13 2.41
C ILE A 110 -2.08 3.34 1.13
N VAL A 111 -2.44 4.03 0.05
CA VAL A 111 -2.65 3.41 -1.27
C VAL A 111 -1.39 3.61 -2.10
N PHE A 112 -0.87 2.51 -2.68
CA PHE A 112 0.26 2.55 -3.58
C PHE A 112 -0.21 2.48 -5.03
N THR A 113 0.47 3.21 -5.90
CA THR A 113 0.25 3.16 -7.35
C THR A 113 1.43 2.49 -8.06
N ARG A 114 1.25 2.15 -9.34
CA ARG A 114 2.32 1.64 -10.22
C ARG A 114 3.03 2.76 -10.97
N GLU A 115 2.42 3.95 -11.01
CA GLU A 115 2.87 5.08 -11.80
C GLU A 115 3.10 6.29 -10.90
N VAL A 116 4.21 7.00 -11.12
CA VAL A 116 4.33 8.38 -10.64
C VAL A 116 3.40 9.19 -11.53
N THR A 117 2.19 9.45 -11.07
CA THR A 117 1.29 10.37 -11.77
C THR A 117 1.82 11.78 -11.59
N ASP A 118 2.28 12.38 -12.69
CA ASP A 118 2.69 13.78 -12.80
C ASP A 118 1.51 14.74 -12.55
#